data_AF-A0A9W8CD72-F1
#
_entry.id   AF-A0A9W8CD72-F1
#
_cell.length_a   1.000
_cell.length_b   1.000
_cell.length_c   1.000
_cell.angle_alpha   90.00
_cell.angle_beta   90.00
_cell.angle_gamma   90.00
#
_symmetry.space_group_name_H-M   'P 1'
#
loop_
_entity.id
_entity.type
_entity.pdbx_description
1 polymer ?
#
loop_
_entity_poly.entity_id
_entity_poly.type
_entity_poly.pdbx_seq_one_letter_code
_entity_poly.pdbx_strand_id
1 'polypeptide(L)'
;MEIKLQMLGLLISVANLLLDLLDCPQVEAKYPALLFKQQLVDLIEKVYGMISDSVKKELNPLLESCIQDPRTSHSSVAKGHLNGMGQQNQLTHWLGIVKILTNYLDVLRSNHVPSILVNKLFTQIFSLIDVQLFNRLLLRRECCSFSNGEYVRAGLAELKLWSDNATREFAGSAWEALRHIRQAVDFLVISLKPMRTLREIRTDVCPALSIQQLERIVSMYWDDVNGTNTISAEFTSSLKSAVREESSMATSFSILLDDDSSIPFSLDDITKTLPVIEVADEDLMPFVNENPNFAFLLQRGE
;
A
#
# COMPACT_ATOMS: atom_id res chain seq x y z
N MET A 1 -4.85 19.20 5.65
CA MET A 1 -4.24 18.24 4.70
C MET A 1 -3.53 19.00 3.59
N GLU A 2 -4.23 19.90 2.91
CA GLU A 2 -3.72 20.76 1.83
C GLU A 2 -2.40 21.51 2.18
N ILE A 3 -2.34 22.15 3.35
CA ILE A 3 -1.13 22.86 3.82
C ILE A 3 0.10 21.92 3.90
N LYS A 4 -0.08 20.67 4.36
CA LYS A 4 1.03 19.71 4.50
C LYS A 4 1.56 19.25 3.13
N LEU A 5 0.66 19.09 2.16
CA LEU A 5 0.98 18.64 0.81
C LEU A 5 1.65 19.74 -0.02
N GLN A 6 1.20 20.99 0.15
CA GLN A 6 1.86 22.16 -0.42
C GLN A 6 3.29 22.33 0.11
N MET A 7 3.49 22.11 1.42
CA MET A 7 4.82 22.13 2.02
C MET A 7 5.74 21.07 1.39
N LEU A 8 5.25 19.85 1.14
CA LEU A 8 6.07 18.79 0.52
C LEU A 8 6.59 19.20 -0.86
N GLY A 9 5.72 19.72 -1.73
CA GLY A 9 6.11 20.18 -3.07
C GLY A 9 7.13 21.32 -3.03
N LEU A 10 6.94 22.28 -2.12
CA LEU A 10 7.84 23.41 -1.94
C LEU A 10 9.20 22.97 -1.40
N LEU A 11 9.23 22.01 -0.48
CA LEU A 11 10.46 21.45 0.09
C LEU A 11 11.27 20.64 -0.92
N ILE A 12 10.60 19.87 -1.77
CA ILE A 12 11.25 19.14 -2.86
C ILE A 12 11.90 20.14 -3.83
N SER A 13 11.20 21.22 -4.19
CA SER A 13 11.77 22.28 -5.04
C SER A 13 12.97 22.98 -4.39
N VAL A 14 12.93 23.23 -3.08
CA VAL A 14 14.05 23.85 -2.35
C VAL A 14 15.25 22.89 -2.26
N ALA A 15 15.00 21.59 -2.08
CA ALA A 15 16.06 20.57 -2.06
C ALA A 15 16.86 20.53 -3.37
N ASN A 16 16.21 20.71 -4.52
CA ASN A 16 16.87 20.76 -5.84
C ASN A 16 17.91 21.87 -5.92
N LEU A 17 17.48 23.10 -5.58
CA LEU A 17 18.32 24.29 -5.66
C LEU A 17 19.63 24.13 -4.87
N LEU A 18 19.59 23.36 -3.78
CA LEU A 18 20.73 23.18 -2.88
C LEU A 18 21.63 22.00 -3.23
N LEU A 19 21.10 20.98 -3.92
CA LEU A 19 21.93 19.92 -4.47
C LEU A 19 22.84 20.48 -5.57
N ASP A 20 22.34 21.39 -6.39
CA ASP A 20 23.12 22.07 -7.43
C ASP A 20 24.22 22.98 -6.81
N LEU A 21 23.96 23.57 -5.63
CA LEU A 21 24.93 24.39 -4.91
C LEU A 21 26.06 23.59 -4.23
N LEU A 22 25.84 22.29 -3.95
CA LEU A 22 26.79 21.44 -3.21
C LEU A 22 27.95 20.89 -4.05
N ASP A 23 27.85 20.95 -5.38
CA ASP A 23 28.91 20.51 -6.32
C ASP A 23 30.01 21.58 -6.56
N CYS A 24 29.99 22.68 -5.78
CA CYS A 24 30.98 23.74 -5.88
C CYS A 24 32.21 23.50 -4.96
N PRO A 25 33.47 23.61 -5.44
CA PRO A 25 34.67 23.12 -4.71
C PRO A 25 35.22 24.02 -3.58
N GLN A 26 34.58 25.12 -3.18
CA GLN A 26 35.16 26.06 -2.21
C GLN A 26 34.60 25.86 -0.78
N VAL A 27 35.53 25.75 0.17
CA VAL A 27 35.39 25.13 1.50
C VAL A 27 35.04 26.19 2.55
N GLU A 28 33.78 26.22 3.00
CA GLU A 28 33.29 26.57 4.36
C GLU A 28 31.76 26.34 4.43
N ALA A 29 31.07 26.53 3.30
CA ALA A 29 29.63 26.28 3.13
C ALA A 29 29.25 24.78 3.04
N LYS A 30 30.23 23.87 2.91
CA LYS A 30 30.00 22.44 2.69
C LYS A 30 29.28 21.76 3.87
N TYR A 31 29.66 22.11 5.10
CA TYR A 31 29.02 21.56 6.31
C TYR A 31 27.62 22.17 6.56
N PRO A 32 27.43 23.51 6.50
CA PRO A 32 26.10 24.10 6.57
C PRO A 32 25.13 23.58 5.51
N ALA A 33 25.58 23.42 4.26
CA ALA A 33 24.73 22.91 3.18
C ALA A 33 24.40 21.41 3.34
N LEU A 34 25.35 20.60 3.85
CA LEU A 34 25.07 19.20 4.20
C LEU A 34 24.05 19.10 5.34
N LEU A 35 24.17 19.93 6.38
CA LEU A 35 23.23 19.97 7.49
C LEU A 35 21.84 20.41 7.02
N PHE A 36 21.77 21.43 6.17
CA PHE A 36 20.52 21.88 5.59
C PHE A 36 19.86 20.81 4.72
N LYS A 37 20.65 20.10 3.90
CA LYS A 37 20.18 18.94 3.13
C LYS A 37 19.59 17.87 4.06
N GLN A 38 20.24 17.53 5.16
CA GLN A 38 19.71 16.58 6.13
C GLN A 38 18.38 17.06 6.72
N GLN A 39 18.29 18.34 7.11
CA GLN A 39 17.06 18.93 7.65
C GLN A 39 15.90 18.90 6.65
N LEU A 40 16.17 19.11 5.36
CA LEU A 40 15.16 18.96 4.31
C LEU A 40 14.66 17.53 4.18
N VAL A 41 15.57 16.56 4.20
CA VAL A 41 15.23 15.13 4.12
C VAL A 41 14.38 14.73 5.32
N ASP A 42 14.82 15.07 6.53
CA ASP A 42 14.07 14.81 7.76
C ASP A 42 12.67 15.44 7.72
N LEU A 43 12.55 16.62 7.11
CA LEU A 43 11.26 17.30 6.95
C LEU A 43 10.37 16.63 5.88
N ILE A 44 10.93 16.19 4.76
CA ILE A 44 10.23 15.40 3.73
C ILE A 44 9.70 14.11 4.35
N GLU A 45 10.55 13.38 5.07
CA GLU A 45 10.23 12.17 5.79
C GLU A 45 9.09 12.39 6.80
N LYS A 46 9.19 13.47 7.59
CA LYS A 46 8.17 13.85 8.57
C LYS A 46 6.83 14.18 7.89
N VAL A 47 6.84 14.98 6.83
CA VAL A 47 5.63 15.35 6.10
C VAL A 47 5.00 14.13 5.42
N TYR A 48 5.81 13.27 4.82
CA TYR A 48 5.37 11.99 4.25
C TYR A 48 4.70 11.11 5.30
N GLY A 49 5.33 10.93 6.47
CA GLY A 49 4.76 10.19 7.60
C GLY A 49 3.41 10.77 8.03
N MET A 50 3.30 12.10 8.14
CA MET A 50 2.03 12.77 8.46
C MET A 50 0.93 12.53 7.42
N ILE A 51 1.27 12.49 6.13
CA ILE A 51 0.31 12.20 5.05
C ILE A 51 -0.13 10.75 5.15
N SER A 52 0.83 9.81 5.25
CA SER A 52 0.57 8.39 5.43
C SER A 52 -0.37 8.16 6.60
N ASP A 53 -0.05 8.67 7.79
CA ASP A 53 -0.88 8.56 9.00
C ASP A 53 -2.29 9.14 8.82
N SER A 54 -2.42 10.22 8.04
CA SER A 54 -3.73 10.82 7.75
C SER A 54 -4.59 9.89 6.89
N VAL A 55 -4.01 9.31 5.83
CA VAL A 55 -4.67 8.31 4.99
C VAL A 55 -5.05 7.09 5.83
N LYS A 56 -4.10 6.54 6.62
CA LYS A 56 -4.34 5.38 7.50
C LYS A 56 -5.53 5.64 8.42
N LYS A 57 -5.57 6.81 9.07
CA LYS A 57 -6.63 7.20 10.00
C LYS A 57 -8.01 7.26 9.33
N GLU A 58 -8.09 7.78 8.11
CA GLU A 58 -9.35 7.85 7.36
C GLU A 58 -9.80 6.48 6.84
N LEU A 59 -8.87 5.60 6.48
CA LEU A 59 -9.16 4.25 5.99
C LEU A 59 -9.64 3.29 7.08
N ASN A 60 -9.03 3.34 8.27
CA ASN A 60 -9.29 2.40 9.37
C ASN A 60 -10.77 2.08 9.64
N PRO A 61 -11.68 3.06 9.84
CA PRO A 61 -13.09 2.75 10.12
C PRO A 61 -13.80 2.02 8.96
N LEU A 62 -13.40 2.27 7.72
CA LEU A 62 -13.94 1.57 6.56
C LEU A 62 -13.38 0.15 6.45
N LEU A 63 -12.08 -0.02 6.73
CA LEU A 63 -11.43 -1.32 6.72
C LEU A 63 -11.99 -2.27 7.79
N GLU A 64 -12.42 -1.74 8.94
CA GLU A 64 -13.12 -2.51 9.97
C GLU A 64 -14.46 -3.07 9.47
N SER A 65 -15.12 -2.34 8.58
CA SER A 65 -16.48 -2.62 8.12
C SER A 65 -16.53 -3.37 6.78
N CYS A 66 -15.46 -3.32 5.97
CA CYS A 66 -15.47 -3.85 4.60
C CYS A 66 -15.12 -5.34 4.48
N ILE A 67 -14.60 -5.98 5.54
CA ILE A 67 -14.19 -7.40 5.50
C ILE A 67 -15.37 -8.40 5.61
N GLN A 68 -16.52 -7.94 6.10
CA GLN A 68 -17.70 -8.77 6.32
C GLN A 68 -18.86 -8.35 5.42
N ASP A 69 -19.48 -9.30 4.73
CA ASP A 69 -20.69 -9.07 3.94
C ASP A 69 -21.84 -8.60 4.86
N PRO A 70 -22.41 -7.39 4.64
CA PRO A 70 -23.50 -6.86 5.45
C PRO A 70 -24.73 -7.77 5.56
N ARG A 71 -24.94 -8.68 4.60
CA ARG A 71 -26.07 -9.63 4.58
C ARG A 71 -25.90 -10.78 5.56
N THR A 72 -24.68 -11.08 5.98
CA THR A 72 -24.39 -12.18 6.93
C THR A 72 -24.62 -11.77 8.40
N SER A 73 -24.63 -10.46 8.68
CA SER A 73 -24.81 -9.87 10.01
C SER A 73 -26.27 -9.91 10.49
N HIS A 74 -27.23 -9.89 9.54
CA HIS A 74 -28.65 -9.96 9.83
C HIS A 74 -29.16 -11.36 9.50
N SER A 75 -29.34 -12.17 10.55
CA SER A 75 -30.12 -13.39 10.50
C SER A 75 -31.56 -13.08 10.06
N SER A 76 -31.88 -13.23 8.77
CA SER A 76 -33.17 -13.74 8.25
C SER A 76 -33.38 -13.47 6.75
N VAL A 77 -33.69 -14.55 6.03
CA VAL A 77 -34.76 -14.63 5.01
C VAL A 77 -34.87 -13.48 3.99
N ALA A 78 -34.00 -13.47 2.98
CA ALA A 78 -34.38 -12.98 1.65
C ALA A 78 -33.43 -13.51 0.57
N LYS A 79 -33.69 -14.72 0.06
CA LYS A 79 -33.18 -15.17 -1.24
C LYS A 79 -33.86 -14.34 -2.34
N GLY A 80 -33.34 -13.15 -2.62
CA GLY A 80 -33.71 -12.34 -3.77
C GLY A 80 -32.51 -12.16 -4.68
N HIS A 81 -32.55 -12.75 -5.88
CA HIS A 81 -31.61 -12.44 -6.95
C HIS A 81 -31.85 -10.99 -7.38
N LEU A 82 -31.04 -10.06 -6.87
CA LEU A 82 -31.13 -8.65 -7.25
C LEU A 82 -30.00 -8.34 -8.25
N ASN A 83 -30.42 -8.09 -9.49
CA ASN A 83 -29.58 -7.62 -10.59
C ASN A 83 -28.76 -6.37 -10.20
N GLY A 84 -27.52 -6.31 -10.70
CA GLY A 84 -26.67 -5.14 -10.98
C GLY A 84 -26.61 -3.96 -9.98
N MET A 85 -27.73 -3.30 -9.71
CA MET A 85 -27.82 -2.13 -8.82
C MET A 85 -27.79 -2.48 -7.32
N GLY A 86 -28.10 -3.72 -6.94
CA GLY A 86 -28.02 -4.18 -5.54
C GLY A 86 -26.58 -4.34 -5.03
N GLN A 87 -25.60 -4.57 -5.92
CA GLN A 87 -24.20 -4.78 -5.57
C GLN A 87 -23.49 -3.48 -5.15
N GLN A 88 -23.81 -2.33 -5.77
CA GLN A 88 -23.17 -1.05 -5.40
C GLN A 88 -23.50 -0.61 -3.96
N ASN A 89 -24.74 -0.80 -3.50
CA ASN A 89 -25.09 -0.53 -2.09
C ASN A 89 -24.37 -1.47 -1.11
N GLN A 90 -24.01 -2.68 -1.54
CA GLN A 90 -23.29 -3.64 -0.68
C GLN A 90 -21.81 -3.27 -0.53
N LEU A 91 -21.21 -2.66 -1.56
CA LEU A 91 -19.81 -2.26 -1.57
C LEU A 91 -19.56 -0.84 -1.02
N THR A 92 -20.52 -0.25 -0.30
CA THR A 92 -20.43 1.15 0.17
C THR A 92 -19.11 1.46 0.91
N HIS A 93 -18.63 0.55 1.77
CA HIS A 93 -17.36 0.74 2.47
C HIS A 93 -16.14 0.68 1.54
N TRP A 94 -16.16 -0.23 0.56
CA TRP A 94 -15.11 -0.35 -0.46
C TRP A 94 -15.06 0.88 -1.38
N LEU A 95 -16.22 1.37 -1.80
CA LEU A 95 -16.32 2.61 -2.59
C LEU A 95 -15.87 3.83 -1.78
N GLY A 96 -16.10 3.84 -0.46
CA GLY A 96 -15.55 4.84 0.45
C GLY A 96 -14.02 4.82 0.47
N ILE A 97 -13.39 3.65 0.50
CA ILE A 97 -11.93 3.48 0.41
C ILE A 97 -11.43 4.03 -0.93
N VAL A 98 -12.04 3.62 -2.05
CA VAL A 98 -11.70 4.11 -3.40
C VAL A 98 -11.79 5.64 -3.47
N LYS A 99 -12.83 6.24 -2.87
CA LYS A 99 -12.99 7.69 -2.82
C LYS A 99 -11.86 8.37 -2.05
N ILE A 100 -11.46 7.84 -0.89
CA ILE A 100 -10.33 8.37 -0.13
C ILE A 100 -9.05 8.30 -0.96
N LEU A 101 -8.75 7.14 -1.56
CA LEU A 101 -7.56 6.95 -2.39
C LEU A 101 -7.54 7.94 -3.57
N THR A 102 -8.68 8.12 -4.24
CA THR A 102 -8.84 9.07 -5.35
C THR A 102 -8.58 10.50 -4.90
N ASN A 103 -9.20 10.94 -3.79
CA ASN A 103 -9.00 12.29 -3.27
C ASN A 103 -7.53 12.57 -2.96
N TYR A 104 -6.83 11.64 -2.32
CA TYR A 104 -5.41 11.82 -2.02
C TYR A 104 -4.55 11.85 -3.29
N LEU A 105 -4.83 11.00 -4.28
CA LEU A 105 -4.13 11.02 -5.57
C LEU A 105 -4.32 12.36 -6.29
N ASP A 106 -5.55 12.86 -6.35
CA ASP A 106 -5.87 14.12 -7.01
C ASP A 106 -5.16 15.31 -6.34
N VAL A 107 -5.14 15.34 -5.00
CA VAL A 107 -4.42 16.40 -4.26
C VAL A 107 -2.92 16.27 -4.45
N LEU A 108 -2.34 15.07 -4.39
CA LEU A 108 -0.90 14.85 -4.62
C LEU A 108 -0.49 15.31 -6.03
N ARG A 109 -1.28 14.98 -7.05
CA ARG A 109 -1.06 15.41 -8.44
C ARG A 109 -1.17 16.91 -8.60
N SER A 110 -2.19 17.53 -8.00
CA SER A 110 -2.42 18.98 -8.07
C SER A 110 -1.32 19.78 -7.37
N ASN A 111 -0.60 19.16 -6.43
CA ASN A 111 0.55 19.75 -5.74
C ASN A 111 1.90 19.32 -6.34
N HIS A 112 1.91 18.72 -7.53
CA HIS A 112 3.12 18.32 -8.25
C HIS A 112 4.06 17.43 -7.43
N VAL A 113 3.51 16.60 -6.53
CA VAL A 113 4.32 15.66 -5.77
C VAL A 113 4.91 14.63 -6.74
N PRO A 114 6.24 14.37 -6.70
CA PRO A 114 6.87 13.44 -7.61
C PRO A 114 6.23 12.06 -7.57
N SER A 115 6.01 11.49 -8.76
CA SER A 115 5.25 10.25 -8.90
C SER A 115 5.88 9.05 -8.19
N ILE A 116 7.20 9.01 -7.99
CA ILE A 116 7.83 7.95 -7.20
C ILE A 116 7.34 7.95 -5.74
N LEU A 117 7.17 9.14 -5.15
CA LEU A 117 6.79 9.29 -3.75
C LEU A 117 5.31 8.92 -3.59
N VAL A 118 4.50 9.32 -4.57
CA VAL A 118 3.09 8.94 -4.67
C VAL A 118 2.94 7.42 -4.84
N ASN A 119 3.75 6.81 -5.71
CA ASN A 119 3.77 5.37 -5.95
C ASN A 119 4.15 4.57 -4.70
N LYS A 120 5.20 5.01 -4.00
CA LYS A 120 5.61 4.39 -2.75
C LYS A 120 4.55 4.56 -1.65
N LEU A 121 3.90 5.72 -1.57
CA LEU A 121 2.78 5.96 -0.67
C LEU A 121 1.65 4.97 -0.93
N PHE A 122 1.14 4.87 -2.16
CA PHE A 122 0.03 3.96 -2.45
C PHE A 122 0.41 2.49 -2.33
N THR A 123 1.66 2.12 -2.62
CA THR A 123 2.16 0.77 -2.34
C THR A 123 2.12 0.45 -0.84
N GLN A 124 2.54 1.40 0.01
CA GLN A 124 2.45 1.25 1.46
C GLN A 124 1.00 1.18 1.96
N ILE A 125 0.12 2.03 1.41
CA ILE A 125 -1.30 2.02 1.77
C ILE A 125 -1.97 0.70 1.36
N PHE A 126 -1.66 0.17 0.18
CA PHE A 126 -2.17 -1.14 -0.24
C PHE A 126 -1.61 -2.28 0.62
N SER A 127 -0.34 -2.21 1.02
CA SER A 127 0.25 -3.15 1.98
C SER A 127 -0.46 -3.08 3.34
N LEU A 128 -0.82 -1.89 3.83
CA LEU A 128 -1.61 -1.74 5.05
C LEU A 128 -2.99 -2.39 4.91
N ILE A 129 -3.67 -2.16 3.78
CA ILE A 129 -4.98 -2.76 3.50
C ILE A 129 -4.84 -4.30 3.50
N ASP A 130 -3.80 -4.84 2.87
CA ASP A 130 -3.48 -6.27 2.86
C ASP A 130 -3.36 -6.82 4.29
N VAL A 131 -2.47 -6.23 5.08
CA VAL A 131 -2.21 -6.60 6.48
C VAL A 131 -3.50 -6.57 7.30
N GLN A 132 -4.25 -5.48 7.24
CA GLN A 132 -5.45 -5.31 8.06
C GLN A 132 -6.55 -6.30 7.69
N LEU A 133 -6.84 -6.45 6.40
CA LEU A 133 -7.91 -7.33 5.94
C LEU A 133 -7.54 -8.80 6.14
N PHE A 134 -6.31 -9.17 5.82
CA PHE A 134 -5.81 -10.53 5.99
C PHE A 134 -5.79 -10.94 7.47
N ASN A 135 -5.26 -10.10 8.35
CA ASN A 135 -5.26 -10.38 9.79
C ASN A 135 -6.68 -10.51 10.35
N ARG A 136 -7.63 -9.66 9.93
CA ARG A 136 -9.04 -9.78 10.32
C ARG A 136 -9.67 -11.09 9.83
N LEU A 137 -9.37 -11.50 8.60
CA LEU A 137 -9.84 -12.77 8.04
C LEU A 137 -9.33 -13.97 8.85
N LEU A 138 -8.04 -13.96 9.23
CA LEU A 138 -7.42 -15.03 10.04
C LEU A 138 -7.94 -15.12 11.48
N LEU A 139 -8.57 -14.06 12.00
CA LEU A 139 -9.06 -13.98 13.36
C LEU A 139 -10.55 -14.29 13.50
N ARG A 140 -11.32 -14.27 12.40
CA ARG A 140 -12.79 -14.28 12.41
C ARG A 140 -13.35 -15.37 11.51
N ARG A 141 -14.10 -16.31 12.10
CA ARG A 141 -14.65 -17.47 11.37
C ARG A 141 -15.69 -17.05 10.34
N GLU A 142 -16.50 -16.06 10.67
CA GLU A 142 -17.54 -15.49 9.81
C GLU A 142 -16.98 -14.83 8.53
N CYS A 143 -15.68 -14.48 8.52
CA CYS A 143 -15.02 -13.94 7.33
C CYS A 143 -14.57 -15.04 6.35
N CYS A 144 -14.54 -16.30 6.78
CA CYS A 144 -14.04 -17.44 6.01
C CYS A 144 -15.19 -18.26 5.39
N SER A 145 -16.06 -17.62 4.62
CA SER A 145 -17.09 -18.31 3.84
C SER A 145 -16.95 -18.08 2.34
N PHE A 146 -17.62 -18.90 1.53
CA PHE A 146 -17.68 -18.69 0.09
C PHE A 146 -18.36 -17.35 -0.23
N SER A 147 -19.52 -17.07 0.38
CA SER A 147 -20.26 -15.81 0.16
C SER A 147 -19.45 -14.57 0.56
N ASN A 148 -18.75 -14.62 1.70
CA ASN A 148 -17.90 -13.52 2.13
C ASN A 148 -16.68 -13.36 1.22
N GLY A 149 -16.10 -14.48 0.76
CA GLY A 149 -15.06 -14.48 -0.26
C GLY A 149 -15.49 -13.75 -1.53
N GLU A 150 -16.69 -14.04 -2.05
CA GLU A 150 -17.25 -13.34 -3.22
C GLU A 150 -17.40 -11.83 -2.99
N TYR A 151 -17.90 -11.45 -1.81
CA TYR A 151 -18.05 -10.04 -1.42
C TYR A 151 -16.70 -9.31 -1.36
N VAL A 152 -15.71 -9.87 -0.66
CA VAL A 152 -14.38 -9.27 -0.56
C VAL A 152 -13.70 -9.25 -1.93
N ARG A 153 -13.89 -10.27 -2.77
CA ARG A 153 -13.37 -10.31 -4.15
C ARG A 153 -13.92 -9.16 -4.98
N ALA A 154 -15.21 -8.86 -4.87
CA ALA A 154 -15.82 -7.73 -5.56
C ALA A 154 -15.23 -6.39 -5.06
N GLY A 155 -15.03 -6.23 -3.76
CA GLY A 155 -14.36 -5.05 -3.20
C GLY A 155 -12.90 -4.88 -3.65
N LEU A 156 -12.13 -5.98 -3.70
CA LEU A 156 -10.77 -5.98 -4.23
C LEU A 156 -10.73 -5.65 -5.73
N ALA A 157 -11.77 -6.00 -6.49
CA ALA A 157 -11.86 -5.62 -7.90
C ALA A 157 -12.02 -4.10 -8.10
N GLU A 158 -12.73 -3.42 -7.19
CA GLU A 158 -12.80 -1.94 -7.19
C GLU A 158 -11.44 -1.30 -6.90
N LEU A 159 -10.67 -1.86 -5.95
CA LEU A 159 -9.30 -1.40 -5.67
C LEU A 159 -8.36 -1.66 -6.86
N LYS A 160 -8.52 -2.80 -7.54
CA LYS A 160 -7.77 -3.09 -8.76
C LYS A 160 -8.07 -2.07 -9.84
N LEU A 161 -9.35 -1.83 -10.12
CA LEU A 161 -9.79 -0.87 -11.12
C LEU A 161 -9.24 0.53 -10.82
N TRP A 162 -9.28 0.95 -9.55
CA TRP A 162 -8.68 2.20 -9.13
C TRP A 162 -7.17 2.25 -9.40
N SER A 163 -6.44 1.20 -9.05
CA SER A 163 -4.98 1.10 -9.28
C SER A 163 -4.62 1.13 -10.77
N ASP A 164 -5.40 0.47 -11.61
CA ASP A 164 -5.21 0.46 -13.06
C ASP A 164 -5.45 1.88 -13.65
N ASN A 165 -6.48 2.59 -13.16
CA ASN A 165 -6.83 3.95 -13.58
C ASN A 165 -5.85 5.02 -13.07
N ALA A 166 -5.25 4.84 -11.90
CA ALA A 166 -4.24 5.73 -11.34
C ALA A 166 -2.94 5.75 -12.17
N THR A 167 -2.83 4.92 -13.21
CA THR A 167 -1.67 4.71 -14.10
C THR A 167 -0.51 3.98 -13.43
N ARG A 168 0.33 3.34 -14.26
CA ARG A 168 1.54 2.65 -13.81
C ARG A 168 2.50 3.57 -13.06
N GLU A 169 2.51 4.86 -13.39
CA GLU A 169 3.40 5.84 -12.77
C GLU A 169 3.08 6.02 -11.28
N PHE A 170 1.81 6.25 -10.93
CA PHE A 170 1.41 6.59 -9.55
C PHE A 170 1.00 5.39 -8.70
N ALA A 171 0.62 4.25 -9.28
CA ALA A 171 0.15 3.09 -8.51
C ALA A 171 0.59 1.73 -9.09
N GLY A 172 1.58 1.69 -10.01
CA GLY A 172 1.91 0.49 -10.77
C GLY A 172 2.32 -0.74 -9.97
N SER A 173 2.81 -0.57 -8.73
CA SER A 173 3.16 -1.65 -7.80
C SER A 173 2.15 -1.86 -6.67
N ALA A 174 1.15 -1.00 -6.55
CA ALA A 174 0.23 -1.01 -5.41
C ALA A 174 -0.58 -2.31 -5.37
N TRP A 175 -1.05 -2.78 -6.52
CA TRP A 175 -1.85 -4.00 -6.63
C TRP A 175 -1.14 -5.27 -6.10
N GLU A 176 0.16 -5.40 -6.32
CA GLU A 176 0.95 -6.54 -5.84
C GLU A 176 1.11 -6.55 -4.32
N ALA A 177 0.94 -5.40 -3.66
CA ALA A 177 0.98 -5.32 -2.20
C ALA A 177 -0.25 -5.98 -1.54
N LEU A 178 -1.36 -6.22 -2.26
CA LEU A 178 -2.56 -6.91 -1.77
C LEU A 178 -2.50 -8.45 -1.87
N ARG A 179 -1.32 -9.02 -2.05
CA ARG A 179 -1.16 -10.44 -2.39
C ARG A 179 -1.75 -11.40 -1.36
N HIS A 180 -1.66 -11.15 -0.06
CA HIS A 180 -2.10 -12.12 0.94
C HIS A 180 -3.62 -12.20 1.01
N ILE A 181 -4.31 -11.04 1.11
CA ILE A 181 -5.78 -11.01 1.14
C ILE A 181 -6.35 -11.52 -0.19
N ARG A 182 -5.76 -11.15 -1.32
CA ARG A 182 -6.20 -11.65 -2.63
C ARG A 182 -6.12 -13.17 -2.71
N GLN A 183 -4.98 -13.75 -2.36
CA GLN A 183 -4.78 -15.20 -2.45
C GLN A 183 -5.65 -15.96 -1.44
N ALA A 184 -5.87 -15.40 -0.25
CA ALA A 184 -6.83 -15.94 0.72
C ALA A 184 -8.25 -15.96 0.15
N VAL A 185 -8.68 -14.85 -0.47
CA VAL A 185 -10.01 -14.73 -1.09
C VAL A 185 -10.16 -15.64 -2.31
N ASP A 186 -9.14 -15.71 -3.16
CA ASP A 186 -9.08 -16.65 -4.28
C ASP A 186 -9.24 -18.09 -3.76
N PHE A 187 -8.53 -18.44 -2.67
CA PHE A 187 -8.74 -19.71 -2.00
C PHE A 187 -10.18 -19.88 -1.55
N LEU A 188 -10.80 -18.94 -0.82
CA LEU A 188 -12.19 -19.04 -0.34
C LEU A 188 -13.20 -19.28 -1.48
N VAL A 189 -12.95 -18.72 -2.66
CA VAL A 189 -13.89 -18.69 -3.79
C VAL A 189 -13.71 -19.83 -4.80
N ILE A 190 -12.56 -20.49 -4.87
CA ILE A 190 -12.36 -21.58 -5.85
C ILE A 190 -13.33 -22.75 -5.66
N SER A 191 -14.13 -23.10 -6.67
CA SER A 191 -15.08 -24.23 -6.58
C SER A 191 -14.41 -25.62 -6.65
N LEU A 192 -13.16 -25.69 -7.14
CA LEU A 192 -12.42 -26.94 -7.36
C LEU A 192 -11.56 -27.39 -6.16
N LYS A 193 -11.71 -26.79 -4.97
CA LYS A 193 -10.96 -27.17 -3.75
C LYS A 193 -10.93 -28.68 -3.48
N PRO A 194 -12.03 -29.45 -3.60
CA PRO A 194 -12.00 -30.88 -3.27
C PRO A 194 -11.08 -31.69 -4.19
N MET A 195 -10.79 -31.19 -5.39
CA MET A 195 -9.99 -31.86 -6.42
C MET A 195 -8.53 -31.40 -6.45
N ARG A 196 -8.17 -30.37 -5.68
CA ARG A 196 -6.82 -29.81 -5.67
C ARG A 196 -5.99 -30.38 -4.53
N THR A 197 -4.75 -30.73 -4.83
CA THR A 197 -3.75 -31.16 -3.84
C THR A 197 -3.20 -29.97 -3.06
N LEU A 198 -2.59 -30.23 -1.90
CA LEU A 198 -1.90 -29.19 -1.12
C LEU A 198 -0.83 -28.47 -1.95
N ARG A 199 -0.11 -29.20 -2.80
CA ARG A 199 0.92 -28.63 -3.67
C ARG A 199 0.32 -27.62 -4.65
N GLU A 200 -0.74 -28.00 -5.36
CA GLU A 200 -1.39 -27.11 -6.33
C GLU A 200 -1.98 -25.87 -5.66
N ILE A 201 -2.58 -26.00 -4.47
CA ILE A 201 -3.06 -24.82 -3.73
C ILE A 201 -1.89 -23.90 -3.38
N ARG A 202 -0.76 -24.44 -2.91
CA ARG A 202 0.40 -23.62 -2.53
C ARG A 202 1.13 -23.00 -3.72
N THR A 203 1.16 -23.65 -4.88
CA THR A 203 1.88 -23.12 -6.05
C THR A 203 1.01 -22.21 -6.90
N ASP A 204 -0.26 -22.57 -7.10
CA ASP A 204 -1.10 -21.95 -8.12
C ASP A 204 -2.07 -20.92 -7.53
N VAL A 205 -2.43 -21.06 -6.25
CA VAL A 205 -3.47 -20.24 -5.60
C VAL A 205 -2.90 -19.32 -4.53
N CYS A 206 -2.13 -19.88 -3.59
CA CYS A 206 -1.66 -19.16 -2.41
C CYS A 206 -0.14 -19.20 -2.19
N PRO A 207 0.71 -18.84 -3.17
CA PRO A 207 2.16 -18.87 -3.00
C PRO A 207 2.72 -17.90 -1.94
N ALA A 208 1.98 -16.86 -1.56
CA ALA A 208 2.39 -15.91 -0.52
C ALA A 208 2.01 -16.35 0.90
N LEU A 209 1.11 -17.32 1.07
CA LEU A 209 0.65 -17.76 2.39
C LEU A 209 1.59 -18.82 2.97
N SER A 210 1.94 -18.68 4.25
CA SER A 210 2.60 -19.75 5.00
C SER A 210 1.67 -20.94 5.22
N ILE A 211 2.24 -22.11 5.56
CA ILE A 211 1.41 -23.31 5.81
C ILE A 211 0.49 -23.08 7.02
N GLN A 212 0.97 -22.36 8.03
CA GLN A 212 0.18 -22.01 9.22
C GLN A 212 -0.98 -21.06 8.90
N GLN A 213 -0.76 -20.06 8.04
CA GLN A 213 -1.83 -19.18 7.59
C GLN A 213 -2.88 -19.94 6.78
N LEU A 214 -2.45 -20.83 5.88
CA LEU A 214 -3.35 -21.67 5.10
C LEU A 214 -4.16 -22.63 6.01
N GLU A 215 -3.53 -23.27 6.99
CA GLU A 215 -4.21 -24.11 7.98
C GLU A 215 -5.25 -23.32 8.78
N ARG A 216 -4.91 -22.08 9.17
CA ARG A 216 -5.82 -21.22 9.90
C ARG A 216 -7.06 -20.85 9.07
N ILE A 217 -6.92 -20.55 7.78
CA ILE A 217 -8.04 -20.29 6.88
C ILE A 217 -8.88 -21.57 6.70
N VAL A 218 -8.23 -22.69 6.39
CA VAL A 218 -8.88 -23.98 6.12
C VAL A 218 -9.69 -24.46 7.31
N SER A 219 -9.17 -24.31 8.54
CA SER A 219 -9.86 -24.73 9.76
C SER A 219 -11.11 -23.91 10.07
N MET A 220 -11.18 -22.66 9.58
CA MET A 220 -12.34 -21.77 9.77
C MET A 220 -13.32 -21.79 8.58
N TYR A 221 -12.89 -22.25 7.41
CA TYR A 221 -13.67 -22.19 6.18
C TYR A 221 -15.02 -22.92 6.26
N TRP A 222 -16.05 -22.31 5.67
CA TRP A 222 -17.37 -22.92 5.50
C TRP A 222 -18.05 -22.50 4.19
N ASP A 223 -18.47 -23.46 3.37
CA ASP A 223 -19.29 -23.19 2.17
C ASP A 223 -20.77 -23.10 2.55
N ASP A 224 -21.24 -21.87 2.71
CA ASP A 224 -22.60 -21.52 3.11
C ASP A 224 -23.62 -21.52 1.96
N VAL A 225 -23.16 -21.62 0.70
CA VAL A 225 -24.03 -21.62 -0.48
C VAL A 225 -24.37 -23.05 -0.90
N ASN A 226 -23.37 -23.94 -0.95
CA ASN A 226 -23.57 -25.33 -1.38
C ASN A 226 -23.81 -26.30 -0.21
N GLY A 227 -23.60 -25.86 1.05
CA GLY A 227 -23.92 -26.63 2.25
C GLY A 227 -23.03 -27.87 2.47
N THR A 228 -21.90 -27.96 1.79
CA THR A 228 -20.95 -29.08 1.90
C THR A 228 -19.58 -28.57 2.34
N ASN A 229 -18.91 -29.30 3.24
CA ASN A 229 -17.51 -29.00 3.56
C ASN A 229 -16.64 -29.46 2.36
N THR A 230 -16.37 -28.57 1.41
CA THR A 230 -15.76 -28.87 0.10
C THR A 230 -14.24 -29.12 0.14
N ILE A 231 -13.67 -29.48 1.29
CA ILE A 231 -12.23 -29.75 1.42
C ILE A 231 -12.04 -31.24 1.64
N SER A 232 -11.16 -31.87 0.84
CA SER A 232 -10.91 -33.30 0.92
C SER A 232 -10.15 -33.66 2.20
N ALA A 233 -10.48 -34.82 2.79
CA ALA A 233 -9.80 -35.31 4.00
C ALA A 233 -8.30 -35.54 3.76
N GLU A 234 -7.93 -35.93 2.55
CA GLU A 234 -6.54 -36.07 2.11
C GLU A 234 -5.81 -34.71 2.18
N PHE A 235 -6.39 -33.66 1.59
CA PHE A 235 -5.83 -32.31 1.66
C PHE A 235 -5.63 -31.86 3.11
N THR A 236 -6.65 -32.04 3.97
CA THR A 236 -6.54 -31.68 5.40
C THR A 236 -5.46 -32.47 6.12
N SER A 237 -5.30 -33.77 5.80
CA SER A 237 -4.26 -34.61 6.39
C SER A 237 -2.86 -34.15 5.95
N SER A 238 -2.66 -33.90 4.66
CA SER A 238 -1.39 -33.38 4.12
C SER A 238 -1.04 -32.03 4.74
N LEU A 239 -2.02 -31.14 4.89
CA LEU A 239 -1.81 -29.82 5.51
C LEU A 239 -1.37 -29.96 6.97
N LYS A 240 -2.02 -30.83 7.75
CA LYS A 240 -1.65 -31.10 9.15
C LYS A 240 -0.25 -31.72 9.28
N SER A 241 0.18 -32.57 8.33
CA SER A 241 1.56 -33.09 8.30
C SER A 241 2.56 -31.96 8.07
N ALA A 242 2.30 -31.15 7.05
CA ALA A 242 3.20 -30.06 6.67
C ALA A 242 3.34 -29.00 7.78
N VAL A 243 2.26 -28.69 8.52
CA VAL A 243 2.33 -27.81 9.70
C VAL A 243 3.21 -28.42 10.80
N ARG A 244 3.12 -29.73 11.06
CA ARG A 244 3.96 -30.39 12.08
C ARG A 244 5.44 -30.35 11.69
N GLU A 245 5.73 -30.55 10.41
CA GLU A 245 7.09 -30.47 9.86
C GLU A 245 7.65 -29.04 10.00
N GLU A 246 6.91 -28.01 9.62
CA GLU A 246 7.34 -26.60 9.73
C GLU A 246 7.52 -26.17 11.19
N SER A 247 6.61 -26.59 12.09
CA SER A 247 6.69 -26.30 13.52
C SER A 247 7.89 -26.96 14.21
N SER A 248 8.42 -28.05 13.66
CA SER A 248 9.62 -28.69 14.17
C SER A 248 10.92 -27.96 13.79
N MET A 249 10.85 -27.07 12.80
CA MET A 249 12.02 -26.49 12.14
C MET A 249 12.19 -24.99 12.38
N ALA A 250 11.10 -24.25 12.65
CA ALA A 250 11.13 -22.80 12.78
C ALA A 250 11.30 -22.31 14.24
N THR A 251 12.03 -21.21 14.40
CA THR A 251 12.31 -20.54 15.69
C THR A 251 11.39 -19.34 15.97
N SER A 252 10.55 -18.94 15.00
CA SER A 252 9.54 -17.89 15.16
C SER A 252 8.29 -18.22 14.35
N PHE A 253 7.11 -17.98 14.94
CA PHE A 253 5.81 -18.31 14.37
C PHE A 253 4.88 -17.09 14.45
N SER A 254 5.01 -16.15 13.52
CA SER A 254 3.97 -15.15 13.35
C SER A 254 3.02 -15.59 12.24
N ILE A 255 1.78 -15.90 12.62
CA ILE A 255 0.70 -16.20 11.68
C ILE A 255 0.14 -14.89 11.10
N LEU A 256 0.17 -13.81 11.88
CA LEU A 256 -0.28 -12.49 11.47
C LEU A 256 0.81 -11.75 10.71
N LEU A 257 0.39 -10.89 9.78
CA LEU A 257 1.29 -9.97 9.10
C LEU A 257 1.58 -8.75 9.98
N ASP A 258 2.81 -8.27 9.93
CA ASP A 258 3.23 -7.04 10.60
C ASP A 258 2.99 -5.81 9.71
N ASP A 259 2.60 -4.68 10.31
CA ASP A 259 2.55 -3.39 9.60
C ASP A 259 3.95 -2.77 9.55
N ASP A 260 4.57 -2.79 8.38
CA ASP A 260 5.83 -2.09 8.14
C ASP A 260 5.55 -0.60 7.87
N SER A 261 5.69 0.20 8.93
CA SER A 261 5.54 1.66 8.90
C SER A 261 6.82 2.40 8.56
N SER A 262 7.90 1.69 8.19
CA SER A 262 9.16 2.33 7.78
C SER A 262 9.00 3.21 6.55
N ILE A 263 9.88 4.19 6.38
CA ILE A 263 9.84 5.08 5.22
C ILE A 263 10.28 4.31 3.98
N PRO A 264 9.46 4.21 2.92
CA PRO A 264 9.70 3.30 1.81
C PRO A 264 10.64 3.86 0.74
N PHE A 265 11.32 4.98 0.99
CA PHE A 265 12.27 5.62 0.07
C PHE A 265 13.57 5.97 0.78
N SER A 266 14.65 5.97 0.02
CA SER A 266 15.93 6.51 0.44
C SER A 266 16.12 7.94 -0.07
N LEU A 267 17.18 8.58 0.42
CA LEU A 267 17.66 9.85 -0.14
C LEU A 267 17.92 9.76 -1.65
N ASP A 268 18.45 8.63 -2.13
CA ASP A 268 18.74 8.42 -3.55
C ASP A 268 17.47 8.31 -4.40
N ASP A 269 16.37 7.84 -3.83
CA ASP A 269 15.08 7.83 -4.52
C ASP A 269 14.54 9.25 -4.67
N ILE A 270 14.70 10.10 -3.64
CA ILE A 270 14.31 11.51 -3.69
C ILE A 270 15.12 12.22 -4.77
N THR A 271 16.46 12.11 -4.75
CA THR A 271 17.35 12.81 -5.69
C THR A 271 17.07 12.48 -7.15
N LYS A 272 16.71 11.22 -7.44
CA LYS A 272 16.35 10.78 -8.81
C LYS A 272 15.04 11.38 -9.32
N THR A 273 14.21 11.96 -8.45
CA THR A 273 12.91 12.54 -8.84
C THR A 273 12.91 14.04 -9.00
N LEU A 274 14.05 14.65 -8.74
CA LEU A 274 14.22 16.08 -8.79
C LEU A 274 14.37 16.51 -10.25
N PRO A 275 13.51 17.40 -10.79
CA PRO A 275 13.79 18.03 -12.06
C PRO A 275 15.12 18.79 -11.97
N VAL A 276 15.96 18.67 -12.99
CA VAL A 276 17.15 19.51 -13.15
C VAL A 276 16.65 20.95 -13.23
N ILE A 277 16.94 21.76 -12.21
CA ILE A 277 16.65 23.18 -12.27
C ILE A 277 17.78 23.80 -13.09
N GLU A 278 17.54 23.98 -14.39
CA GLU A 278 18.39 24.86 -15.19
C GLU A 278 18.14 26.29 -14.73
N VAL A 279 18.95 26.75 -13.76
CA VAL A 279 18.99 28.18 -13.46
C VAL A 279 19.72 28.85 -14.62
N ALA A 280 19.01 29.68 -15.38
CA ALA A 280 19.65 30.49 -16.41
C ALA A 280 20.69 31.40 -15.75
N ASP A 281 21.92 31.41 -16.28
CA ASP A 281 23.01 32.27 -15.80
C ASP A 281 22.59 33.75 -15.69
N GLU A 282 21.65 34.18 -16.54
CA GLU A 282 21.08 35.53 -16.56
C GLU A 282 20.33 35.92 -15.28
N ASP A 283 19.69 34.96 -14.58
CA ASP A 283 18.91 35.21 -13.36
C ASP A 283 19.77 35.10 -12.09
N LEU A 284 20.86 34.32 -12.14
CA LEU A 284 21.74 34.09 -11.00
C LEU A 284 22.70 35.28 -10.78
N MET A 285 23.19 35.87 -11.87
CA MET A 285 24.19 36.94 -11.84
C MET A 285 23.74 38.22 -11.12
N PRO A 286 22.50 38.74 -11.29
CA PRO A 286 22.02 39.88 -10.52
C PRO A 286 21.97 39.60 -9.02
N PHE A 287 21.45 38.44 -8.62
CA PHE A 287 21.34 38.03 -7.21
C PHE A 287 22.71 37.89 -6.53
N VAL A 288 23.69 37.29 -7.23
CA VAL A 288 25.05 37.14 -6.72
C VAL A 288 25.76 38.49 -6.60
N ASN A 289 25.52 39.42 -7.53
CA ASN A 289 26.09 40.78 -7.48
C ASN A 289 25.48 41.66 -6.38
N GLU A 290 24.20 41.48 -6.04
CA GLU A 290 23.52 42.24 -4.97
C GLU A 290 23.87 41.75 -3.56
N ASN A 291 24.36 40.52 -3.44
CA ASN A 291 24.63 39.89 -2.15
C ASN A 291 26.13 39.67 -1.96
N PRO A 292 26.84 40.54 -1.20
CA PRO A 292 28.29 40.48 -1.04
C PRO A 292 28.79 39.17 -0.42
N ASN A 293 27.93 38.43 0.28
CA ASN A 293 28.23 37.09 0.82
C ASN A 293 28.43 36.03 -0.28
N PHE A 294 27.96 36.28 -1.51
CA PHE A 294 28.12 35.37 -2.66
C PHE A 294 29.22 35.83 -3.64
N ALA A 295 29.95 36.91 -3.34
CA ALA A 295 31.01 37.43 -4.21
C ALA A 295 32.12 36.40 -4.53
N PHE A 296 32.31 35.39 -3.69
CA PHE A 296 33.24 34.28 -3.93
C PHE A 296 32.88 33.44 -5.17
N LEU A 297 31.61 33.43 -5.59
CA LEU A 297 31.15 32.75 -6.81
C LEU A 297 31.60 33.47 -8.09
N LEU A 298 31.84 34.79 -8.02
CA LEU A 298 32.26 35.63 -9.16
C LEU A 298 33.77 35.62 -9.41
N GLN A 299 34.58 35.13 -8.46
CA GLN A 299 36.04 35.05 -8.60
C GLN A 299 36.51 33.87 -9.47
N ARG A 300 35.58 33.12 -10.06
CA ARG A 300 35.86 31.92 -10.85
C ARG A 300 36.21 32.31 -12.29
N GLY A 301 37.39 32.88 -12.47
CA GLY A 301 37.83 33.39 -13.76
C GLY A 301 39.34 33.50 -13.92
N GLU A 302 40.14 32.70 -13.22
CA GLU A 302 41.52 32.33 -13.60
C GLU A 302 41.83 30.89 -13.15
#